data_AF-A0A0J6V8F2-F1
#
_entry.id   AF-A0A0J6V8F2-F1
#
_cell.length_a   1.000
_cell.length_b   1.000
_cell.length_c   1.000
_cell.angle_alpha   90.00
_cell.angle_beta   90.00
_cell.angle_gamma   90.00
#
_symmetry.space_group_name_H-M   'P 1'
#
loop_
_entity.id
_entity.type
_entity.pdbx_description
1 polymer ?
#
loop_
_entity_poly.entity_id
_entity_poly.type
_entity_poly.pdbx_seq_one_letter_code
_entity_poly.pdbx_strand_id
1 'polypeptide(L)'
;MMEIDGRDAARRADLQQAWSLRRELVAERRQVIDRIGNRRELIRNGDSTSRAIAEMHRAEDDLIRLDEMIDRLDRRFALQPDDVAEPS
;
A
#
# COMPACT_ATOMS: atom_id res chain seq x y z
N MET A 1 -8.23 -33.51 -21.01
CA MET A 1 -7.01 -32.70 -20.82
C MET A 1 -7.30 -31.19 -20.86
N MET A 2 -8.51 -30.73 -20.51
CA MET A 2 -8.95 -29.33 -20.72
C MET A 2 -9.18 -28.55 -19.40
N GLU A 3 -9.21 -29.23 -18.24
CA GLU A 3 -9.50 -28.61 -16.94
C GLU A 3 -8.28 -27.98 -16.26
N ILE A 4 -7.07 -28.37 -16.66
CA ILE A 4 -5.82 -27.81 -16.11
C ILE A 4 -5.60 -26.38 -16.62
N ASP A 5 -5.92 -26.14 -17.90
CA ASP A 5 -5.72 -24.84 -18.55
C ASP A 5 -6.58 -23.72 -17.93
N GLY A 6 -7.85 -24.02 -17.59
CA GLY A 6 -8.76 -23.07 -16.96
C GLY A 6 -8.35 -22.70 -15.53
N ARG A 7 -7.78 -23.64 -14.77
CA ARG A 7 -7.29 -23.40 -13.40
C ARG A 7 -6.02 -22.55 -13.40
N ASP A 8 -5.12 -22.80 -14.36
CA ASP A 8 -3.90 -22.01 -14.54
C ASP A 8 -4.22 -20.58 -15.02
N ALA A 9 -5.16 -20.41 -15.95
CA ALA A 9 -5.60 -19.10 -16.41
C ALA A 9 -6.23 -18.26 -15.28
N ALA A 10 -7.10 -18.87 -14.46
CA ALA A 10 -7.69 -18.20 -13.30
C ALA A 10 -6.61 -17.77 -12.29
N ARG A 11 -5.67 -18.67 -11.98
CA ARG A 11 -4.57 -18.37 -11.04
C ARG A 11 -3.67 -17.23 -11.52
N ARG A 12 -3.41 -17.14 -12.83
CA ARG A 12 -2.67 -16.02 -13.43
C ARG A 12 -3.43 -14.71 -13.34
N ALA A 13 -4.75 -14.73 -13.57
CA ALA A 13 -5.60 -13.56 -13.42
C ALA A 13 -5.63 -13.06 -11.97
N ASP A 14 -5.78 -13.96 -10.99
CA ASP A 14 -5.73 -13.63 -9.57
C ASP A 14 -4.40 -12.99 -9.17
N LEU A 15 -3.27 -13.53 -9.66
CA LEU A 15 -1.94 -12.96 -9.41
C LEU A 15 -1.79 -11.56 -10.03
N GLN A 16 -2.26 -11.35 -11.26
CA GLN A 16 -2.21 -10.05 -11.92
C GLN A 16 -3.06 -9.00 -11.17
N GLN A 17 -4.22 -9.40 -10.66
CA GLN A 17 -5.05 -8.54 -9.82
C GLN A 17 -4.36 -8.22 -8.50
N ALA A 18 -3.73 -9.20 -7.85
CA ALA A 18 -2.97 -8.98 -6.62
C ALA A 18 -1.82 -7.99 -6.82
N TRP A 19 -1.05 -8.11 -7.92
CA TRP A 19 -0.01 -7.13 -8.27
C TRP A 19 -0.55 -5.72 -8.46
N SER A 20 -1.69 -5.60 -9.15
CA SER A 20 -2.32 -4.30 -9.42
C SER A 20 -2.79 -3.64 -8.12
N LEU A 21 -3.45 -4.41 -7.25
CA LEU A 21 -3.90 -3.94 -5.94
C LEU A 21 -2.71 -3.56 -5.05
N ARG A 22 -1.64 -4.36 -5.05
CA ARG A 22 -0.42 -4.06 -4.29
C ARG A 22 0.16 -2.72 -4.71
N ARG A 23 0.26 -2.46 -6.02
CA ARG A 23 0.78 -1.21 -6.56
C ARG A 23 -0.06 -0.01 -6.11
N GLU A 24 -1.38 -0.16 -6.12
CA GLU A 24 -2.32 0.87 -5.64
C GLU A 24 -2.12 1.16 -4.15
N LEU A 25 -2.06 0.12 -3.32
CA LEU A 25 -1.83 0.26 -1.87
C LEU A 25 -0.47 0.92 -1.56
N VAL A 26 0.59 0.58 -2.30
CA VAL A 26 1.90 1.22 -2.15
C VAL A 26 1.86 2.69 -2.57
N ALA A 27 1.13 3.03 -3.64
CA ALA A 27 0.96 4.42 -4.06
C ALA A 27 0.15 5.23 -3.03
N GLU A 28 -0.90 4.65 -2.44
CA GLU A 28 -1.66 5.27 -1.36
C GLU A 28 -0.80 5.46 -0.10
N ARG A 29 -0.04 4.44 0.29
CA ARG A 29 0.92 4.49 1.40
C ARG A 29 1.88 5.65 1.26
N ARG A 30 2.43 5.86 0.05
CA ARG A 30 3.34 6.99 -0.23
C ARG A 30 2.64 8.33 -0.02
N GLN A 31 1.42 8.49 -0.52
CA GLN A 31 0.64 9.72 -0.33
C GLN A 31 0.35 10.01 1.15
N VAL A 32 0.08 8.98 1.95
CA VAL A 32 -0.11 9.11 3.40
C VAL A 32 1.18 9.56 4.09
N ILE A 33 2.33 8.99 3.73
CA ILE A 33 3.65 9.40 4.24
C ILE A 33 3.92 10.88 3.92
N ASP A 34 3.70 11.30 2.67
CA ASP A 34 3.85 12.70 2.26
C ASP A 34 2.92 13.64 3.08
N ARG A 35 1.67 13.23 3.31
CA ARG A 35 0.70 13.99 4.13
C ARG A 35 1.17 14.13 5.58
N ILE A 36 1.67 13.06 6.19
CA ILE A 36 2.23 13.08 7.55
C ILE A 36 3.43 14.02 7.60
N GLY A 37 4.35 13.93 6.62
CA GLY A 37 5.53 14.78 6.51
C GLY A 37 5.17 16.28 6.46
N ASN A 38 4.27 16.65 5.55
CA ASN A 38 3.78 18.03 5.40
C ASN A 38 3.12 18.53 6.69
N ARG A 39 2.36 17.68 7.38
CA ARG A 39 1.69 18.06 8.63
C ARG A 39 2.68 18.27 9.77
N ARG A 40 3.70 17.41 9.89
CA ARG A 40 4.79 17.56 10.86
C ARG A 40 5.59 18.83 10.61
N GLU A 41 5.77 19.23 9.36
CA GLU A 41 6.40 20.52 9.03
C GLU A 41 5.57 21.71 9.52
N LEU A 42 4.25 21.73 9.24
CA LEU A 42 3.35 22.78 9.75
C LEU A 42 3.38 22.89 11.28
N ILE A 43 3.32 21.76 11.98
CA ILE A 43 3.40 21.70 13.45
C ILE A 43 4.73 22.31 13.94
N ARG A 44 5.86 21.93 13.33
CA ARG A 44 7.19 22.47 13.66
C ARG A 44 7.31 23.97 13.42
N ASN A 45 6.61 24.50 12.40
CA ASN A 45 6.61 25.93 12.07
C ASN A 45 5.67 26.75 12.97
N GLY A 46 4.99 26.13 13.93
CA GLY A 46 4.13 26.81 14.91
C GLY A 46 2.63 26.75 14.62
N ASP A 47 2.20 26.15 13.51
CA ASP A 47 0.80 25.96 13.12
C ASP A 47 0.15 24.74 13.83
N SER A 48 0.54 24.52 15.08
CA SER A 48 0.12 23.38 15.90
C SER A 48 -1.30 23.57 16.45
N THR A 49 -2.31 23.30 15.63
CA THR A 49 -3.70 23.24 16.08
C THR A 49 -4.07 21.83 16.55
N SER A 50 -4.99 21.70 17.51
CA SER A 50 -5.50 20.39 17.95
C SER A 50 -6.09 19.57 16.80
N ARG A 51 -6.66 20.25 15.79
CA ARG A 51 -7.12 19.63 14.55
C ARG A 51 -5.96 19.05 13.73
N ALA A 52 -4.87 19.80 13.59
CA ALA A 52 -3.68 19.36 12.85
C ALA A 52 -3.05 18.11 13.45
N ILE A 53 -3.00 18.04 14.79
CA ILE A 53 -2.51 16.88 15.53
C ILE A 53 -3.45 15.68 15.35
N ALA A 54 -4.76 15.88 15.46
CA ALA A 54 -5.73 14.81 15.23
C ALA A 54 -5.72 14.26 13.79
N GLU A 55 -5.56 15.12 12.79
CA GLU A 55 -5.40 14.72 11.39
C GLU A 55 -4.09 13.95 11.15
N MET A 56 -3.01 14.30 11.86
CA MET A 56 -1.74 13.56 11.82
C MET A 56 -1.89 12.15 12.39
N HIS A 57 -2.51 12.00 13.56
CA HIS A 57 -2.73 10.69 14.17
C HIS A 57 -3.58 9.78 13.28
N ARG A 58 -4.64 10.31 12.67
CA ARG A 58 -5.44 9.52 11.70
C ARG A 58 -4.61 9.06 10.51
N ALA A 59 -3.75 9.93 9.97
CA ALA A 59 -2.88 9.55 8.87
C ALA A 59 -1.86 8.48 9.30
N GLU A 60 -1.37 8.53 10.54
CA GLU A 60 -0.51 7.47 11.10
C GLU A 60 -1.25 6.14 11.25
N ASP A 61 -2.50 6.15 11.71
CA ASP A 61 -3.36 4.95 11.78
C ASP A 61 -3.66 4.37 10.38
N ASP A 62 -3.93 5.24 9.40
CA ASP A 62 -4.15 4.85 8.01
C ASP A 62 -2.88 4.21 7.42
N LEU A 63 -1.70 4.74 7.75
CA LEU A 63 -0.42 4.16 7.32
C LEU A 63 -0.23 2.74 7.86
N ILE A 64 -0.52 2.52 9.14
CA ILE A 64 -0.45 1.18 9.78
C ILE A 64 -1.37 0.20 9.05
N ARG A 65 -2.62 0.61 8.78
CA ARG A 65 -3.57 -0.25 8.05
C ARG A 65 -3.08 -0.59 6.65
N LEU A 66 -2.47 0.37 5.94
CA LEU A 66 -1.94 0.12 4.61
C LEU A 66 -0.78 -0.86 4.64
N ASP A 67 0.12 -0.73 5.60
CA ASP A 67 1.21 -1.68 5.81
C ASP A 67 0.68 -3.10 6.10
N GLU A 68 -0.35 -3.24 6.93
CA GLU A 68 -1.00 -4.53 7.21
C GLU A 68 -1.69 -5.12 5.97
N MET A 69 -2.35 -4.29 5.15
CA MET A 69 -3.01 -4.74 3.93
C MET A 69 -1.99 -5.23 2.88
N ILE A 70 -0.89 -4.50 2.72
CA ILE A 70 0.21 -4.87 1.82
C ILE A 70 0.84 -6.18 2.29
N ASP A 71 1.22 -6.30 3.57
CA ASP A 71 1.81 -7.53 4.12
C ASP A 71 0.87 -8.73 3.97
N ARG A 72 -0.44 -8.54 4.23
CA ARG A 72 -1.44 -9.60 4.03
C ARG A 72 -1.52 -10.04 2.57
N LEU A 73 -1.47 -9.10 1.64
CA LEU A 73 -1.52 -9.39 0.21
C LEU A 73 -0.25 -10.11 -0.26
N ASP A 74 0.91 -9.64 0.18
CA ASP A 74 2.22 -10.22 -0.10
C ASP A 74 2.30 -11.66 0.42
N ARG A 75 1.85 -11.93 1.65
CA ARG A 75 1.79 -13.30 2.21
C ARG A 75 0.81 -14.19 1.46
N ARG A 76 -0.35 -13.67 1.05
CA ARG A 76 -1.39 -14.48 0.38
C ARG A 76 -0.96 -14.95 -1.01
N PHE A 77 -0.22 -14.11 -1.72
CA PHE A 77 0.19 -14.38 -3.11
C PHE A 77 1.69 -14.62 -3.27
N ALA A 78 2.45 -14.68 -2.18
CA ALA A 78 3.90 -14.80 -2.15
C ALA A 78 4.60 -13.74 -3.02
N LEU A 79 4.07 -12.50 -3.01
CA LEU A 79 4.63 -11.39 -3.76
C LEU A 79 5.89 -10.94 -3.02
N GLN A 80 7.06 -10.97 -3.67
CA GLN A 80 8.27 -10.45 -3.07
C GLN A 80 8.39 -8.95 -3.34
N PRO A 81 8.98 -8.18 -2.41
CA PRO A 81 9.21 -6.75 -2.62
C PRO A 81 10.18 -6.44 -3.77
N ASP A 82 10.96 -7.41 -4.24
CA ASP A 82 11.95 -7.26 -5.33
C ASP A 82 11.34 -7.45 -6.74
N ASP A 83 10.20 -8.12 -6.85
CA ASP A 83 9.52 -8.41 -8.13
C ASP A 83 8.90 -7.15 -8.81
N VAL A 84 8.94 -5.99 -8.14
CA VAL A 84 8.56 -4.68 -8.70
C VAL A 84 9.74 -3.86 -9.22
N ALA A 85 10.98 -4.38 -9.13
CA ALA A 85 12.09 -3.78 -9.85
C ALA A 85 11.87 -4.02 -11.35
N GLU A 86 11.42 -2.98 -12.05
CA GLU A 86 11.23 -2.97 -13.50
C GLU A 86 12.47 -3.58 -14.19
N PRO A 87 12.31 -4.56 -15.11
CA PRO A 87 13.42 -4.98 -15.94
C PRO A 87 13.87 -3.77 -16.78
N SER A 88 15.12 -3.35 -16.58
CA SER A 88 15.80 -2.33 -17.40
C SER A 88 15.97 -2.78 -18.84
#